data_AF-A0A2E6QH61-F1
#
_entry.id   AF-A0A2E6QH61-F1
#
_cell.length_a   1.000
_cell.length_b   1.000
_cell.length_c   1.000
_cell.angle_alpha   90.00
_cell.angle_beta   90.00
_cell.angle_gamma   90.00
#
_symmetry.space_group_name_H-M   'P 1'
#
loop_
_entity.id
_entity.type
_entity.pdbx_description
1 polymer ?
#
loop_
_entity_poly.entity_id
_entity_poly.type
_entity_poly.pdbx_seq_one_letter_code
_entity_poly.pdbx_strand_id
1 'polypeptide(L)'
;MGRDRTLPTLATERDIDGMVAGVDEAGCAPLAGPVVAAAVVLPGEWRRRPAKLKGLTDSKQLSAAERARFHDLIRAAARVGVGAASAAEIDRINIRRAALTAMQRAVADLGCADDLAIALVDGNQPPALPCPVQTVVKGDSSVLSIAAASVIAKVTRDRLMARLARRYPGYGWLTNQGYGTEEHYLGLLRLGPTRHHRRTFAPLSTLFGGGAMEPALPGLDEAVGAGNLSLRLVVLRNDLHAVFDGEDRHVGVLKCFRRQWTFRACGAAEDGAMVVGAGRFAAWHNLPVAEPRAEALLRVLARPVEAAAAG
;
A
#
# COMPACT_ATOMS: atom_id res chain seq x y z
N MET A 1 -15.14 -11.68 20.97
CA MET A 1 -15.11 -13.01 20.31
C MET A 1 -13.82 -13.12 19.53
N GLY A 2 -12.81 -13.77 20.12
CA GLY A 2 -11.56 -14.06 19.42
C GLY A 2 -11.85 -15.09 18.33
N ARG A 3 -11.51 -14.78 17.06
CA ARG A 3 -11.45 -15.82 16.04
C ARG A 3 -10.43 -16.83 16.53
N ASP A 4 -10.81 -18.09 16.59
CA ASP A 4 -9.89 -19.18 16.79
C ASP A 4 -8.84 -19.08 15.67
N ARG A 5 -7.61 -18.68 16.05
CA ARG A 5 -6.54 -18.38 15.10
C ARG A 5 -5.86 -19.69 14.77
N THR A 6 -6.30 -20.35 13.69
CA THR A 6 -5.55 -21.44 13.09
C THR A 6 -4.20 -20.89 12.65
N LEU A 7 -3.13 -21.34 13.31
CA LEU A 7 -1.76 -21.05 12.90
C LEU A 7 -1.41 -21.93 11.69
N PRO A 8 -0.56 -21.45 10.76
CA PRO A 8 -0.09 -22.28 9.67
C PRO A 8 0.64 -23.51 10.20
N THR A 9 0.45 -24.63 9.51
CA THR A 9 1.06 -25.91 9.87
C THR A 9 1.96 -26.40 8.74
N LEU A 10 2.64 -27.52 8.99
CA LEU A 10 3.43 -28.21 7.99
C LEU A 10 2.68 -29.38 7.32
N ALA A 11 1.34 -29.41 7.44
CA ALA A 11 0.55 -30.53 6.94
C ALA A 11 0.78 -30.73 5.43
N THR A 12 0.64 -29.66 4.65
CA THR A 12 0.86 -29.69 3.20
C THR A 12 2.31 -30.03 2.86
N GLU A 13 3.27 -29.45 3.57
CA GLU A 13 4.67 -29.70 3.29
C GLU A 13 5.06 -31.14 3.59
N ARG A 14 4.59 -31.75 4.68
CA ARG A 14 5.03 -33.08 5.14
C ARG A 14 4.69 -34.22 4.18
N ASP A 15 3.63 -34.08 3.40
CA ASP A 15 3.17 -35.12 2.49
C ASP A 15 3.96 -35.17 1.16
N ILE A 16 4.94 -34.27 0.97
CA ILE A 16 5.65 -34.09 -0.30
C ILE A 16 7.12 -34.47 -0.17
N ASP A 17 7.56 -35.58 -0.76
CA ASP A 17 8.98 -35.93 -0.74
C ASP A 17 9.83 -34.92 -1.55
N GLY A 18 11.02 -34.58 -1.06
CA GLY A 18 11.93 -33.60 -1.68
C GLY A 18 11.79 -32.15 -1.20
N MET A 19 12.39 -31.20 -1.94
CA MET A 19 12.48 -29.79 -1.56
C MET A 19 11.19 -29.02 -1.90
N VAL A 20 10.60 -28.38 -0.88
CA VAL A 20 9.37 -27.60 -0.99
C VAL A 20 9.70 -26.12 -0.77
N ALA A 21 9.33 -25.28 -1.74
CA ALA A 21 9.43 -23.83 -1.60
C ALA A 21 8.06 -23.22 -1.30
N GLY A 22 7.97 -22.40 -0.25
CA GLY A 22 6.82 -21.51 -0.06
C GLY A 22 7.09 -20.17 -0.74
N VAL A 23 6.08 -19.60 -1.39
CA VAL A 23 6.20 -18.36 -2.18
C VAL A 23 5.05 -17.42 -1.86
N ASP A 24 5.36 -16.15 -1.61
CA ASP A 24 4.38 -15.09 -1.35
C ASP A 24 4.92 -13.72 -1.77
N GLU A 25 4.03 -12.74 -1.96
CA GLU A 25 4.37 -11.37 -2.32
C GLU A 25 3.86 -10.30 -1.34
N ALA A 26 4.54 -9.16 -1.35
CA ALA A 26 4.15 -7.96 -0.64
C ALA A 26 4.13 -6.76 -1.58
N GLY A 27 3.11 -5.91 -1.42
CA GLY A 27 3.05 -4.61 -2.09
C GLY A 27 2.20 -4.57 -3.36
N CYS A 28 1.14 -5.37 -3.47
CA CYS A 28 0.24 -5.29 -4.62
C CYS A 28 -0.61 -4.01 -4.67
N ALA A 29 -1.13 -3.55 -3.52
CA ALA A 29 -2.02 -2.39 -3.45
C ALA A 29 -1.40 -0.96 -3.36
N PRO A 30 -0.19 -0.75 -2.81
CA PRO A 30 0.43 0.57 -2.68
C PRO A 30 0.47 1.39 -3.98
N LEU A 31 0.36 2.71 -3.88
CA LEU A 31 0.52 3.65 -4.99
C LEU A 31 1.98 3.82 -5.41
N ALA A 32 2.92 3.46 -4.51
CA ALA A 32 4.35 3.61 -4.74
C ALA A 32 5.17 2.41 -4.29
N GLY A 33 6.35 2.30 -4.90
CA GLY A 33 7.33 1.27 -4.65
C GLY A 33 7.09 -0.02 -5.44
N PRO A 34 8.02 -0.98 -5.33
CA PRO A 34 7.92 -2.25 -6.04
C PRO A 34 6.87 -3.17 -5.41
N VAL A 35 6.49 -4.19 -6.17
CA VAL A 35 6.01 -5.46 -5.61
C VAL A 35 7.24 -6.35 -5.39
N VAL A 36 7.32 -6.99 -4.22
CA VAL A 36 8.43 -7.85 -3.82
C VAL A 36 7.86 -9.22 -3.49
N ALA A 37 8.42 -10.26 -4.05
CA ALA A 37 8.12 -11.64 -3.69
C ALA A 37 9.33 -12.30 -3.02
N ALA A 38 9.05 -13.33 -2.23
CA ALA A 38 10.09 -14.17 -1.66
C ALA A 38 9.73 -15.64 -1.90
N ALA A 39 10.76 -16.47 -2.03
CA ALA A 39 10.66 -17.91 -2.04
C ALA A 39 11.52 -18.45 -0.89
N VAL A 40 10.97 -19.38 -0.10
CA VAL A 40 11.63 -19.92 1.09
C VAL A 40 11.57 -21.44 1.09
N VAL A 41 12.73 -22.08 1.15
CA VAL A 41 12.85 -23.53 1.42
C VAL A 41 13.32 -23.69 2.86
N LEU A 42 12.41 -24.20 3.71
CA LEU A 42 12.70 -24.43 5.12
C LEU A 42 13.69 -25.60 5.30
N PRO A 43 14.60 -25.54 6.28
CA PRO A 43 15.49 -26.65 6.60
C PRO A 43 14.72 -27.93 6.93
N GLY A 44 15.27 -29.09 6.53
CA GLY A 44 14.64 -30.39 6.79
C GLY A 44 14.36 -30.64 8.28
N GLU A 45 15.24 -30.16 9.17
CA GLU A 45 15.04 -30.20 10.63
C GLU A 45 13.78 -29.43 11.08
N TRP A 46 13.52 -28.25 10.52
CA TRP A 46 12.37 -27.41 10.88
C TRP A 46 11.08 -27.98 10.29
N ARG A 47 11.17 -28.63 9.13
CA ARG A 47 10.05 -29.36 8.54
C ARG A 47 9.62 -30.57 9.37
N ARG A 48 10.56 -31.19 10.10
CA ARG A 48 10.24 -32.25 11.08
C ARG A 48 9.73 -31.65 12.39
N ARG A 49 10.41 -30.62 12.91
CA ARG A 49 10.11 -29.96 14.20
C ARG A 49 10.24 -28.44 14.11
N PRO A 50 9.16 -27.68 13.84
CA PRO A 50 9.21 -26.23 13.63
C PRO A 50 9.22 -25.43 14.94
N ALA A 51 9.89 -25.91 16.00
CA ALA A 51 9.87 -25.24 17.30
C ALA A 51 10.34 -23.78 17.24
N LYS A 52 11.33 -23.51 16.37
CA LYS A 52 11.86 -22.16 16.12
C LYS A 52 10.88 -21.24 15.40
N LEU A 53 9.88 -21.79 14.70
CA LEU A 53 8.85 -21.04 13.97
C LEU A 53 7.53 -20.91 14.74
N LYS A 54 7.52 -21.25 16.04
CA LYS A 54 6.32 -21.13 16.88
C LYS A 54 5.77 -19.69 16.86
N GLY A 55 4.52 -19.55 16.44
CA GLY A 55 3.82 -18.27 16.32
C GLY A 55 4.02 -17.55 14.98
N LEU A 56 4.76 -18.14 14.03
CA LEU A 56 4.81 -17.63 12.66
C LEU A 56 3.42 -17.77 12.03
N THR A 57 2.96 -16.71 11.38
CA THR A 57 1.68 -16.61 10.67
C THR A 57 1.81 -15.50 9.62
N ASP A 58 0.70 -15.17 8.94
CA ASP A 58 0.61 -14.03 8.02
C ASP A 58 1.33 -12.81 8.61
N SER A 59 2.27 -12.28 7.83
CA SER A 59 3.09 -11.13 8.21
C SER A 59 2.27 -9.94 8.74
N LYS A 60 1.03 -9.75 8.26
CA LYS A 60 0.13 -8.66 8.68
C LYS A 60 -0.41 -8.86 10.10
N GLN A 61 -0.45 -10.10 10.59
CA GLN A 61 -0.93 -10.45 11.94
C GLN A 61 0.17 -10.37 13.01
N LEU A 62 1.43 -10.29 12.59
CA LEU A 62 2.58 -10.14 13.47
C LEU A 62 2.85 -8.66 13.82
N SER A 63 3.43 -8.40 14.99
CA SER A 63 4.01 -7.09 15.29
C SER A 63 5.26 -6.84 14.44
N ALA A 64 5.70 -5.57 14.35
CA ALA A 64 6.94 -5.23 13.63
C ALA A 64 8.18 -5.93 14.22
N ALA A 65 8.24 -6.04 15.55
CA ALA A 65 9.34 -6.71 16.25
C ALA A 65 9.34 -8.22 15.96
N GLU A 66 8.18 -8.88 16.00
CA GLU A 66 8.07 -10.31 15.67
C GLU A 66 8.42 -10.58 14.20
N ARG A 67 7.94 -9.74 13.27
CA ARG A 67 8.32 -9.85 11.85
C ARG A 67 9.82 -9.75 11.66
N ALA A 68 10.48 -8.78 12.30
CA ALA A 68 11.93 -8.62 12.20
C ALA A 68 12.66 -9.85 12.76
N ARG A 69 12.24 -10.35 13.93
CA ARG A 69 12.79 -11.56 14.54
C ARG A 69 12.67 -12.78 13.60
N PHE A 70 11.48 -13.03 13.06
CA PHE A 70 11.27 -14.16 12.15
C PHE A 70 12.03 -13.99 10.84
N HIS A 71 12.06 -12.77 10.29
CA HIS A 71 12.84 -12.47 9.09
C HIS A 71 14.32 -12.85 9.28
N ASP A 72 14.94 -12.40 10.37
CA ASP A 72 16.37 -12.64 10.62
C ASP A 72 16.63 -14.13 10.92
N LEU A 73 15.74 -14.78 11.68
CA LEU A 73 15.79 -16.22 11.93
C LEU A 73 15.70 -17.05 10.63
N ILE A 74 14.74 -16.73 9.75
CA ILE A 74 14.53 -17.43 8.48
C ILE A 74 15.74 -17.23 7.58
N ARG A 75 16.24 -15.99 7.44
CA ARG A 75 17.43 -15.70 6.62
C ARG A 75 18.69 -16.41 7.10
N ALA A 76 18.82 -16.64 8.41
CA ALA A 76 20.00 -17.30 8.97
C ALA A 76 20.04 -18.81 8.72
N ALA A 77 18.91 -19.45 8.40
CA ALA A 77 18.81 -20.90 8.38
C ALA A 77 18.18 -21.50 7.12
N ALA A 78 17.22 -20.81 6.50
CA ALA A 78 16.52 -21.29 5.31
C ALA A 78 17.24 -20.84 4.03
N ARG A 79 16.98 -21.54 2.92
CA ARG A 79 17.30 -20.98 1.59
C ARG A 79 16.22 -19.95 1.25
N VAL A 80 16.64 -18.76 0.89
CA VAL A 80 15.75 -17.61 0.65
C VAL A 80 16.14 -16.95 -0.65
N GLY A 81 15.19 -16.90 -1.58
CA GLY A 81 15.30 -16.10 -2.80
C GLY A 81 14.34 -14.91 -2.73
N VAL A 82 14.74 -13.78 -3.31
CA VAL A 82 13.94 -12.56 -3.36
C VAL A 82 13.87 -12.03 -4.78
N GLY A 83 12.65 -11.75 -5.23
CA GLY A 83 12.38 -11.13 -6.51
C GLY A 83 11.57 -9.85 -6.33
N ALA A 84 11.71 -8.91 -7.26
CA ALA A 84 10.93 -7.69 -7.25
C ALA A 84 10.59 -7.25 -8.67
N ALA A 85 9.48 -6.52 -8.82
CA ALA A 85 9.13 -5.80 -10.03
C ALA A 85 8.93 -4.31 -9.70
N SER A 86 9.57 -3.44 -10.48
CA SER A 86 9.59 -1.99 -10.24
C SER A 86 8.25 -1.34 -10.54
N ALA A 87 8.02 -0.10 -10.07
CA ALA A 87 6.82 0.66 -10.43
C ALA A 87 6.67 0.82 -11.96
N ALA A 88 7.77 1.09 -12.67
CA ALA A 88 7.78 1.19 -14.13
C ALA A 88 7.46 -0.14 -14.84
N GLU A 89 7.85 -1.27 -14.24
CA GLU A 89 7.47 -2.58 -14.75
C GLU A 89 5.99 -2.88 -14.48
N ILE A 90 5.50 -2.59 -13.27
CA ILE A 90 4.07 -2.70 -12.91
C ILE A 90 3.20 -1.91 -13.89
N ASP A 91 3.58 -0.67 -14.21
CA ASP A 91 2.86 0.17 -15.17
C ASP A 91 2.86 -0.42 -16.58
N ARG A 92 3.93 -1.13 -16.98
CA ARG A 92 4.07 -1.75 -18.31
C ARG A 92 3.26 -3.03 -18.46
N ILE A 93 3.28 -3.89 -17.44
CA ILE A 93 2.73 -5.26 -17.55
C ILE A 93 1.53 -5.53 -16.63
N ASN A 94 1.04 -4.52 -15.90
CA ASN A 94 0.05 -4.59 -14.82
C ASN A 94 0.54 -5.30 -13.54
N ILE A 95 -0.15 -5.01 -12.42
CA ILE A 95 0.25 -5.48 -11.10
C ILE A 95 0.21 -7.00 -10.95
N ARG A 96 -0.77 -7.66 -11.58
CA ARG A 96 -0.94 -9.11 -11.51
C ARG A 96 0.23 -9.82 -12.17
N ARG A 97 0.61 -9.43 -13.39
CA ARG A 97 1.78 -10.03 -14.07
C ARG A 97 3.07 -9.66 -13.38
N ALA A 98 3.22 -8.42 -12.90
CA ALA A 98 4.40 -7.99 -12.15
C ALA A 98 4.61 -8.79 -10.85
N ALA A 99 3.55 -9.13 -10.13
CA ALA A 99 3.62 -10.01 -8.96
C ALA A 99 4.11 -11.41 -9.35
N LEU A 100 3.54 -12.02 -10.40
CA LEU A 100 4.00 -13.32 -10.91
C LEU A 100 5.45 -13.28 -11.38
N THR A 101 5.89 -12.21 -12.05
CA THR A 101 7.29 -12.01 -12.44
C THR A 101 8.21 -11.86 -11.23
N ALA A 102 7.78 -11.17 -10.18
CA ALA A 102 8.53 -11.09 -8.93
C ALA A 102 8.67 -12.48 -8.28
N MET A 103 7.62 -13.30 -8.29
CA MET A 103 7.67 -14.69 -7.78
C MET A 103 8.63 -15.55 -8.59
N GLN A 104 8.62 -15.46 -9.93
CA GLN A 104 9.58 -16.16 -10.79
C GLN A 104 11.03 -15.80 -10.45
N ARG A 105 11.30 -14.51 -10.26
CA ARG A 105 12.62 -14.03 -9.84
C ARG A 105 13.00 -14.54 -8.46
N ALA A 106 12.05 -14.57 -7.52
CA ALA A 106 12.31 -15.07 -6.18
C ALA A 106 12.66 -16.57 -6.18
N VAL A 107 11.98 -17.38 -6.99
CA VAL A 107 12.28 -18.81 -7.11
C VAL A 107 13.61 -19.04 -7.83
N ALA A 108 13.92 -18.27 -8.88
CA ALA A 108 15.21 -18.33 -9.55
C ALA A 108 16.37 -17.96 -8.61
N ASP A 109 16.19 -16.94 -7.75
CA ASP A 109 17.17 -16.48 -6.77
C ASP A 109 17.45 -17.51 -5.65
N LEU A 110 16.66 -18.59 -5.52
CA LEU A 110 17.00 -19.73 -4.66
C LEU A 110 18.26 -20.46 -5.13
N GLY A 111 18.61 -20.37 -6.42
CA GLY A 111 19.76 -21.08 -7.02
C GLY A 111 19.58 -22.60 -7.16
N CYS A 112 18.39 -23.12 -6.88
CA CYS A 112 18.06 -24.55 -6.96
C CYS A 112 16.62 -24.78 -7.46
N ALA A 113 16.16 -23.95 -8.40
CA ALA A 113 14.77 -23.97 -8.87
C ALA A 113 14.39 -25.31 -9.52
N ASP A 114 15.30 -25.91 -10.29
CA ASP A 114 15.09 -27.20 -10.97
C ASP A 114 15.10 -28.41 -10.01
N ASP A 115 15.69 -28.25 -8.82
CA ASP A 115 15.74 -29.29 -7.79
C ASP A 115 14.51 -29.29 -6.87
N LEU A 116 13.61 -28.31 -7.03
CA LEU A 116 12.39 -28.22 -6.24
C LEU A 116 11.41 -29.33 -6.64
N ALA A 117 10.95 -30.09 -5.65
CA ALA A 117 9.85 -31.03 -5.85
C ALA A 117 8.54 -30.27 -6.14
N ILE A 118 8.31 -29.14 -5.46
CA ILE A 118 7.15 -28.27 -5.69
C ILE A 118 7.37 -26.85 -5.13
N ALA A 119 6.69 -25.88 -5.74
CA ALA A 119 6.46 -24.55 -5.17
C ALA A 119 5.00 -24.41 -4.69
N LEU A 120 4.82 -24.12 -3.41
CA LEU A 120 3.54 -23.75 -2.80
C LEU A 120 3.42 -22.22 -2.83
N VAL A 121 2.43 -21.70 -3.54
CA VAL A 121 2.31 -20.25 -3.84
C VAL A 121 1.03 -19.69 -3.22
N ASP A 122 1.11 -18.55 -2.50
CA ASP A 122 -0.09 -17.87 -2.01
C ASP A 122 -0.99 -17.39 -3.16
N GLY A 123 -2.30 -17.52 -2.95
CA GLY A 123 -3.31 -17.05 -3.89
C GLY A 123 -3.83 -18.14 -4.82
N ASN A 124 -4.26 -17.74 -6.03
CA ASN A 124 -4.99 -18.61 -6.96
C ASN A 124 -4.38 -18.64 -8.37
N GLN A 125 -3.16 -18.11 -8.52
CA GLN A 125 -2.52 -17.94 -9.83
C GLN A 125 -1.09 -18.45 -9.81
N PRO A 126 -0.78 -19.49 -10.59
CA PRO A 126 0.57 -20.04 -10.61
C PRO A 126 1.49 -19.14 -11.44
N PRO A 127 2.68 -18.77 -10.94
CA PRO A 127 3.76 -18.28 -11.79
C PRO A 127 4.29 -19.41 -12.69
N ALA A 128 4.81 -19.05 -13.86
CA ALA A 128 5.52 -19.98 -14.73
C ALA A 128 6.89 -20.33 -14.12
N LEU A 129 7.02 -21.50 -13.50
CA LEU A 129 8.23 -21.99 -12.84
C LEU A 129 8.72 -23.28 -13.51
N PRO A 130 10.02 -23.62 -13.40
CA PRO A 130 10.56 -24.87 -13.94
C PRO A 130 10.16 -26.11 -13.13
N CYS A 131 9.56 -25.93 -11.95
CA CYS A 131 9.08 -26.99 -11.07
C CYS A 131 7.53 -27.02 -10.98
N PRO A 132 6.94 -28.11 -10.48
CA PRO A 132 5.51 -28.17 -10.19
C PRO A 132 5.06 -27.03 -9.26
N VAL A 133 3.85 -26.50 -9.50
CA VAL A 133 3.29 -25.39 -8.72
C VAL A 133 1.92 -25.76 -8.18
N GLN A 134 1.71 -25.53 -6.88
CA GLN A 134 0.41 -25.60 -6.24
C GLN A 134 0.07 -24.25 -5.60
N THR A 135 -1.05 -23.67 -6.00
CA THR A 135 -1.55 -22.42 -5.42
C THR A 135 -2.44 -22.71 -4.21
N VAL A 136 -2.27 -21.93 -3.13
CA VAL A 136 -3.05 -22.06 -1.90
C VAL A 136 -3.64 -20.70 -1.54
N VAL A 137 -4.97 -20.59 -1.57
CA VAL A 137 -5.65 -19.35 -1.21
C VAL A 137 -5.49 -19.12 0.30
N LYS A 138 -4.92 -17.97 0.69
CA LYS A 138 -4.55 -17.66 2.08
C LYS A 138 -3.55 -18.67 2.64
N GLY A 139 -2.59 -19.06 1.80
CA GLY A 139 -1.48 -19.93 2.13
C GLY A 139 -0.63 -19.37 3.26
N ASP A 140 -0.49 -18.04 3.35
CA ASP A 140 0.22 -17.35 4.42
C ASP A 140 -0.33 -17.64 5.84
N SER A 141 -1.62 -17.98 5.92
CA SER A 141 -2.31 -18.34 7.15
C SER A 141 -2.40 -19.85 7.41
N SER A 142 -2.06 -20.70 6.43
CA SER A 142 -2.31 -22.15 6.49
C SER A 142 -1.06 -23.02 6.27
N VAL A 143 -0.09 -22.55 5.50
CA VAL A 143 1.13 -23.24 5.07
C VAL A 143 2.35 -22.51 5.61
N LEU A 144 3.18 -23.20 6.39
CA LEU A 144 4.25 -22.57 7.15
C LEU A 144 5.36 -21.98 6.26
N SER A 145 5.69 -22.64 5.15
CA SER A 145 6.65 -22.16 4.17
C SER A 145 6.17 -20.88 3.45
N ILE A 146 4.87 -20.79 3.13
CA ILE A 146 4.26 -19.56 2.57
C ILE A 146 4.26 -18.45 3.63
N ALA A 147 3.90 -18.76 4.88
CA ALA A 147 3.99 -17.79 5.97
C ALA A 147 5.41 -17.23 6.15
N ALA A 148 6.44 -18.08 6.03
CA ALA A 148 7.84 -17.66 6.05
C ALA A 148 8.19 -16.72 4.88
N ALA A 149 7.75 -17.06 3.67
CA ALA A 149 7.90 -16.20 2.49
C ALA A 149 7.20 -14.83 2.67
N SER A 150 5.99 -14.81 3.24
CA SER A 150 5.24 -13.58 3.52
C SER A 150 6.05 -12.60 4.37
N VAL A 151 6.72 -13.10 5.41
CA VAL A 151 7.55 -12.30 6.31
C VAL A 151 8.78 -11.77 5.59
N ILE A 152 9.46 -12.62 4.80
CA ILE A 152 10.63 -12.18 4.02
C ILE A 152 10.23 -11.08 3.02
N ALA A 153 9.17 -11.29 2.25
CA ALA A 153 8.68 -10.33 1.26
C ALA A 153 8.30 -9.01 1.93
N LYS A 154 7.52 -9.06 3.01
CA LYS A 154 7.04 -7.88 3.74
C LYS A 154 8.19 -7.06 4.34
N VAL A 155 9.08 -7.68 5.10
CA VAL A 155 10.19 -6.97 5.76
C VAL A 155 11.17 -6.43 4.73
N THR A 156 11.45 -7.19 3.67
CA THR A 156 12.31 -6.72 2.57
C THR A 156 11.73 -5.49 1.89
N ARG A 157 10.42 -5.51 1.57
CA ARG A 157 9.72 -4.37 0.98
C ARG A 157 9.69 -3.15 1.90
N ASP A 158 9.37 -3.33 3.18
CA ASP A 158 9.30 -2.22 4.13
C ASP A 158 10.68 -1.55 4.29
N ARG A 159 11.77 -2.34 4.30
CA ARG A 159 13.15 -1.80 4.28
C ARG A 159 13.50 -1.06 2.98
N LEU A 160 12.94 -1.45 1.84
CA LEU A 160 13.08 -0.70 0.57
C LEU A 160 12.32 0.62 0.63
N MET A 161 11.07 0.61 1.11
CA MET A 161 10.26 1.82 1.25
C MET A 161 10.86 2.80 2.26
N ALA A 162 11.42 2.34 3.38
CA ALA A 162 12.15 3.20 4.32
C ALA A 162 13.39 3.87 3.69
N ARG A 163 14.08 3.19 2.77
CA ARG A 163 15.16 3.80 1.97
C ARG A 163 14.62 4.85 1.01
N LEU A 164 13.50 4.58 0.34
CA LEU A 164 12.85 5.54 -0.53
C LEU A 164 12.34 6.77 0.23
N ALA A 165 11.76 6.60 1.42
CA ALA A 165 11.26 7.69 2.25
C ALA A 165 12.35 8.71 2.59
N ARG A 166 13.58 8.25 2.85
CA ARG A 166 14.73 9.15 3.07
C ARG A 166 15.14 9.92 1.82
N ARG A 167 15.01 9.32 0.64
CA ARG A 167 15.38 9.94 -0.64
C ARG A 167 14.27 10.84 -1.21
N TYR A 168 13.02 10.57 -0.86
CA TYR A 168 11.82 11.26 -1.31
C TYR A 168 10.96 11.63 -0.09
N PRO A 169 11.38 12.64 0.68
CA PRO A 169 10.60 13.11 1.82
C PRO A 169 9.27 13.73 1.36
N GLY A 170 8.30 13.82 2.28
CA GLY A 170 7.01 14.50 2.04
C GLY A 170 5.85 13.61 1.60
N TYR A 171 6.08 12.33 1.28
CA TYR A 171 5.01 11.37 0.94
C TYR A 171 4.59 10.46 2.11
N GLY A 172 5.18 10.60 3.30
CA GLY A 172 4.90 9.74 4.46
C GLY A 172 5.36 8.28 4.33
N TRP A 173 6.19 7.93 3.34
CA TRP A 173 6.52 6.54 3.00
C TRP A 173 7.19 5.73 4.12
N LEU A 174 7.77 6.38 5.13
CA LEU A 174 8.33 5.70 6.29
C LEU A 174 7.24 4.98 7.12
N THR A 175 6.06 5.58 7.21
CA THR A 175 4.93 5.08 8.01
C THR A 175 3.93 4.33 7.12
N ASN A 176 3.56 4.93 5.98
CA ASN A 176 2.53 4.39 5.11
C ASN A 176 3.03 3.35 4.10
N GLN A 177 4.35 3.13 3.96
CA GLN A 177 4.92 2.12 3.06
C GLN A 177 4.43 2.19 1.60
N GLY A 178 4.05 3.39 1.13
CA GLY A 178 3.53 3.66 -0.22
C GLY A 178 2.03 3.44 -0.37
N TYR A 179 1.29 3.08 0.67
CA TYR A 179 -0.18 3.00 0.61
C TYR A 179 -0.80 4.41 0.50
N GLY A 180 -1.97 4.52 -0.13
CA GLY A 180 -2.70 5.78 -0.34
C GLY A 180 -3.34 6.32 0.94
N THR A 181 -2.53 6.79 1.89
CA THR A 181 -3.00 7.55 3.05
C THR A 181 -3.24 9.01 2.69
N GLU A 182 -3.97 9.74 3.53
CA GLU A 182 -4.17 11.19 3.38
C GLU A 182 -2.82 11.92 3.22
N GLU A 183 -1.84 11.63 4.06
CA GLU A 183 -0.49 12.19 3.97
C GLU A 183 0.19 11.91 2.61
N HIS A 184 0.04 10.69 2.07
CA HIS A 184 0.61 10.34 0.77
C HIS A 184 -0.05 11.13 -0.37
N TYR A 185 -1.38 11.27 -0.33
CA TYR A 185 -2.09 12.07 -1.33
C TYR A 185 -1.74 13.55 -1.24
N LEU A 186 -1.66 14.11 -0.04
CA LEU A 186 -1.21 15.49 0.15
C LEU A 186 0.21 15.69 -0.38
N GLY A 187 1.11 14.73 -0.14
CA GLY A 187 2.45 14.72 -0.73
C GLY A 187 2.42 14.68 -2.27
N LEU A 188 1.54 13.87 -2.86
CA LEU A 188 1.35 13.80 -4.32
C LEU A 188 0.84 15.11 -4.91
N LEU A 189 -0.14 15.75 -4.29
CA LEU A 189 -0.70 17.02 -4.78
C LEU A 189 0.32 18.16 -4.68
N ARG A 190 1.18 18.14 -3.65
CA ARG A 190 2.24 19.14 -3.44
C ARG A 190 3.46 18.92 -4.34
N LEU A 191 3.98 17.70 -4.37
CA LEU A 191 5.31 17.39 -4.94
C LEU A 191 5.23 16.71 -6.31
N GLY A 192 4.03 16.33 -6.76
CA GLY A 192 3.84 15.49 -7.93
C GLY A 192 4.33 14.05 -7.72
N PRO A 193 4.13 13.16 -8.69
CA PRO A 193 4.59 11.77 -8.63
C PRO A 193 6.07 11.61 -8.98
N THR A 194 6.82 10.92 -8.13
CA THR A 194 8.17 10.40 -8.47
C THR A 194 8.13 9.19 -9.42
N ARG A 195 9.30 8.77 -9.96
CA ARG A 195 9.47 7.52 -10.72
C ARG A 195 9.07 6.23 -9.98
N HIS A 196 8.91 6.29 -8.66
CA HIS A 196 8.53 5.13 -7.85
C HIS A 196 7.01 5.02 -7.66
N HIS A 197 6.25 6.01 -8.13
CA HIS A 197 4.80 5.92 -8.17
C HIS A 197 4.34 5.10 -9.37
N ARG A 198 3.25 4.36 -9.17
CA ARG A 198 2.60 3.52 -10.19
C ARG A 198 1.55 4.36 -10.90
N ARG A 199 1.92 4.91 -12.05
CA ARG A 199 1.10 5.91 -12.76
C ARG A 199 -0.19 5.34 -13.31
N THR A 200 -0.27 4.02 -13.47
CA THR A 200 -1.48 3.32 -13.92
C THR A 200 -2.51 3.10 -12.82
N PHE A 201 -2.16 3.34 -11.55
CA PHE A 201 -3.09 3.15 -10.43
C PHE A 201 -3.96 4.38 -10.26
N ALA A 202 -5.26 4.20 -10.03
CA ALA A 202 -6.12 5.30 -9.60
C ALA A 202 -5.73 5.75 -8.17
N PRO A 203 -5.78 7.05 -7.86
CA PRO A 203 -6.18 8.17 -8.73
C PRO A 203 -5.01 8.77 -9.54
N LEU A 204 -3.79 8.22 -9.50
CA LEU A 204 -2.65 8.80 -10.22
C LEU A 204 -2.84 8.80 -11.73
N SER A 205 -3.48 7.77 -12.30
CA SER A 205 -3.81 7.74 -13.73
C SER A 205 -4.77 8.85 -14.14
N THR A 206 -5.66 9.26 -13.23
CA THR A 206 -6.62 10.36 -13.42
C THR A 206 -5.97 11.72 -13.21
N LEU A 207 -5.19 11.86 -12.13
CA LEU A 207 -4.55 13.11 -11.73
C LEU A 207 -3.35 13.45 -12.60
N PHE A 208 -2.60 12.47 -13.08
CA PHE A 208 -1.31 12.70 -13.75
C PHE A 208 -1.24 11.98 -15.10
N GLY A 209 -2.37 11.97 -15.83
CA GLY A 209 -2.44 11.42 -17.18
C GLY A 209 -1.42 12.05 -18.14
N GLY A 210 -1.04 11.32 -19.19
CA GLY A 210 -0.15 11.84 -20.24
C GLY A 210 1.30 12.15 -19.80
N GLY A 211 1.74 11.66 -18.64
CA GLY A 211 3.08 11.91 -18.12
C GLY A 211 3.23 13.25 -17.36
N ALA A 212 2.12 13.94 -17.10
CA ALA A 212 2.12 15.22 -16.39
C ALA A 212 2.78 15.14 -15.01
N MET A 213 3.46 16.23 -14.62
CA MET A 213 4.05 16.39 -13.29
C MET A 213 3.14 17.15 -12.33
N GLU A 214 2.24 17.97 -12.88
CA GLU A 214 1.19 18.67 -12.15
C GLU A 214 -0.13 17.89 -12.25
N PRO A 215 -0.98 17.99 -11.21
CA PRO A 215 -2.27 17.33 -11.23
C PRO A 215 -3.16 17.98 -12.29
N ALA A 216 -3.58 17.21 -13.29
CA ALA A 216 -4.75 17.51 -14.08
C ALA A 216 -5.97 17.53 -13.14
N LEU A 217 -6.76 18.60 -13.22
CA LEU A 217 -8.02 18.76 -12.52
C LEU A 217 -9.17 18.49 -13.52
N PRO A 218 -9.41 17.23 -13.94
CA PRO A 218 -10.48 16.94 -14.90
C PRO A 218 -11.83 17.41 -14.37
N GLY A 219 -12.81 17.62 -15.26
CA GLY A 219 -14.13 18.14 -14.94
C GLY A 219 -14.75 17.46 -13.72
N LEU A 220 -14.91 18.24 -12.65
CA LEU A 220 -15.43 17.86 -11.35
C LEU A 220 -16.45 18.90 -10.92
N ASP A 221 -17.32 18.54 -9.98
CA ASP A 221 -18.35 19.41 -9.39
C ASP A 221 -17.75 20.79 -9.10
N GLU A 222 -18.02 21.74 -10.00
CA GLU A 222 -17.63 23.12 -9.89
C GLU A 222 -18.87 23.84 -9.40
N ALA A 223 -18.78 24.38 -8.20
CA ALA A 223 -19.82 25.21 -7.67
C ALA A 223 -19.28 26.63 -7.49
N VAL A 224 -20.11 27.61 -7.87
CA VAL A 224 -19.89 29.03 -7.63
C VAL A 224 -20.79 29.42 -6.45
N GLY A 225 -20.20 29.89 -5.35
CA GLY A 225 -20.91 30.22 -4.10
C GLY A 225 -20.98 31.72 -3.82
N ALA A 226 -21.91 32.13 -2.94
CA ALA A 226 -22.22 33.52 -2.61
C ALA A 226 -20.98 34.37 -2.27
N GLY A 227 -20.58 35.25 -3.21
CA GLY A 227 -19.33 36.00 -3.20
C GLY A 227 -18.40 35.61 -4.37
N ASN A 228 -17.11 35.95 -4.29
CA ASN A 228 -16.08 35.62 -5.29
C ASN A 228 -15.43 34.23 -5.08
N LEU A 229 -16.13 33.25 -4.46
CA LEU A 229 -15.54 31.95 -4.12
C LEU A 229 -16.11 30.82 -5.00
N SER A 230 -15.25 30.18 -5.78
CA SER A 230 -15.53 28.92 -6.49
C SER A 230 -14.67 27.80 -5.93
N LEU A 231 -15.23 26.57 -5.92
CA LEU A 231 -14.53 25.37 -5.47
C LEU A 231 -14.69 24.23 -6.47
N ARG A 232 -13.65 23.39 -6.54
CA ARG A 232 -13.63 22.13 -7.29
C ARG A 232 -13.18 20.99 -6.39
N LEU A 233 -13.84 19.83 -6.48
CA LEU A 233 -13.52 18.65 -5.66
C LEU A 233 -12.92 17.54 -6.52
N VAL A 234 -11.70 17.06 -6.24
CA VAL A 234 -11.11 15.91 -6.95
C VAL A 234 -11.19 14.64 -6.09
N VAL A 235 -11.81 13.59 -6.60
CA VAL A 235 -11.90 12.29 -5.89
C VAL A 235 -10.53 11.61 -5.88
N LEU A 236 -9.93 11.45 -4.69
CA LEU A 236 -8.67 10.72 -4.51
C LEU A 236 -8.94 9.25 -4.18
N ARG A 237 -9.94 9.01 -3.33
CA ARG A 237 -10.47 7.69 -2.95
C ARG A 237 -11.91 7.90 -2.46
N ASN A 238 -12.66 6.81 -2.29
CA ASN A 238 -14.08 6.84 -1.93
C ASN A 238 -14.41 7.64 -0.65
N ASP A 239 -13.46 7.81 0.27
CA ASP A 239 -13.60 8.51 1.55
C ASP A 239 -12.68 9.74 1.66
N LEU A 240 -12.07 10.22 0.57
CA LEU A 240 -11.19 11.39 0.58
C LEU A 240 -11.18 12.11 -0.78
N HIS A 241 -11.64 13.37 -0.79
CA HIS A 241 -11.62 14.24 -1.96
C HIS A 241 -10.71 15.43 -1.68
N ALA A 242 -9.87 15.82 -2.63
CA ALA A 242 -9.12 17.08 -2.58
C ALA A 242 -10.02 18.25 -2.96
N VAL A 243 -9.79 19.42 -2.38
CA VAL A 243 -10.56 20.64 -2.62
C VAL A 243 -9.61 21.69 -3.18
N PHE A 244 -10.02 22.28 -4.29
CA PHE A 244 -9.33 23.35 -4.99
C PHE A 244 -10.21 24.60 -5.03
N ASP A 245 -9.59 25.78 -4.97
CA ASP A 245 -10.29 27.05 -5.21
C ASP A 245 -10.33 27.42 -6.70
N GLY A 246 -10.98 28.55 -7.02
CA GLY A 246 -11.10 29.07 -8.38
C GLY A 246 -9.80 29.48 -9.07
N GLU A 247 -8.68 29.49 -8.35
CA GLU A 247 -7.33 29.72 -8.90
C GLU A 247 -6.54 28.40 -8.99
N ASP A 248 -7.23 27.26 -8.96
CA ASP A 248 -6.67 25.90 -8.98
C ASP A 248 -5.67 25.63 -7.85
N ARG A 249 -5.76 26.36 -6.73
CA ARG A 249 -4.93 26.11 -5.56
C ARG A 249 -5.57 25.06 -4.67
N HIS A 250 -4.79 24.10 -4.21
CA HIS A 250 -5.24 23.12 -3.24
C HIS A 250 -5.46 23.78 -1.87
N VAL A 251 -6.68 23.72 -1.33
CA VAL A 251 -7.10 24.44 -0.11
C VAL A 251 -7.53 23.52 1.04
N GLY A 252 -7.66 22.23 0.78
CA GLY A 252 -8.04 21.26 1.80
C GLY A 252 -8.52 19.94 1.25
N VAL A 253 -9.01 19.08 2.13
CA VAL A 253 -9.62 17.79 1.77
C VAL A 253 -10.98 17.62 2.44
N LEU A 254 -11.91 16.96 1.77
CA LEU A 254 -13.09 16.36 2.38
C LEU A 254 -12.76 14.91 2.74
N LYS A 255 -12.92 14.55 4.01
CA LYS A 255 -12.65 13.21 4.50
C LYS A 255 -13.91 12.61 5.11
N CYS A 256 -14.25 11.39 4.71
CA CYS A 256 -15.31 10.63 5.34
C CYS A 256 -14.74 9.71 6.42
N PHE A 257 -15.26 9.82 7.63
CA PHE A 257 -14.98 8.88 8.72
C PHE A 257 -16.26 8.56 9.46
N ARG A 258 -16.52 7.27 9.71
CA ARG A 258 -17.77 6.80 10.35
C ARG A 258 -19.05 7.37 9.70
N ARG A 259 -19.07 7.45 8.36
CA ARG A 259 -20.17 8.01 7.54
C ARG A 259 -20.41 9.50 7.71
N GLN A 260 -19.49 10.23 8.33
CA GLN A 260 -19.54 11.69 8.43
C GLN A 260 -18.44 12.30 7.57
N TRP A 261 -18.82 13.22 6.69
CA TRP A 261 -17.87 14.01 5.92
C TRP A 261 -17.45 15.24 6.71
N THR A 262 -16.15 15.54 6.63
CA THR A 262 -15.56 16.65 7.35
C THR A 262 -14.59 17.37 6.43
N PHE A 263 -14.68 18.70 6.39
CA PHE A 263 -13.70 19.53 5.70
C PHE A 263 -12.46 19.71 6.57
N ARG A 264 -11.31 19.47 5.97
CA ARG A 264 -10.00 19.66 6.57
C ARG A 264 -9.23 20.66 5.72
N ALA A 265 -9.29 21.93 6.15
CA ALA A 265 -8.46 22.98 5.57
C ALA A 265 -6.99 22.56 5.57
N CYS A 266 -6.29 22.92 4.50
CA CYS A 266 -4.86 22.70 4.39
C CYS A 266 -4.19 23.98 3.87
N GLY A 267 -2.99 24.28 4.37
CA GLY A 267 -2.19 25.42 3.93
C GLY A 267 -0.72 25.04 3.77
N ALA A 268 0.05 25.86 3.07
CA ALA A 268 1.49 25.72 3.01
C ALA A 268 2.15 26.39 4.23
N ALA A 269 3.09 25.68 4.87
CA ALA A 269 4.04 26.26 5.83
C ALA A 269 5.15 27.05 5.11
N GLU A 270 6.01 27.71 5.87
CA GLU A 270 7.13 28.52 5.36
C GLU A 270 8.13 27.70 4.52
N ASP A 271 8.33 26.42 4.84
CA ASP A 271 9.14 25.47 4.08
C ASP A 271 8.37 24.80 2.91
N GLY A 272 7.17 25.32 2.63
CA GLY A 272 6.23 24.80 1.65
C GLY A 272 5.49 23.53 2.07
N ALA A 273 5.65 23.04 3.31
CA ALA A 273 4.97 21.83 3.77
C ALA A 273 3.46 22.00 3.84
N MET A 274 2.71 21.00 3.37
CA MET A 274 1.26 21.00 3.55
C MET A 274 0.92 20.71 5.00
N VAL A 275 0.31 21.69 5.67
CA VAL A 275 -0.16 21.61 7.05
C VAL A 275 -1.67 21.53 7.07
N VAL A 276 -2.18 20.46 7.68
CA VAL A 276 -3.62 20.28 7.95
C VAL A 276 -4.04 21.20 9.09
N GLY A 277 -5.17 21.89 8.91
CA GLY A 277 -5.69 22.88 9.85
C GLY A 277 -5.12 24.30 9.66
N ALA A 278 -4.31 24.52 8.62
CA ALA A 278 -3.74 25.82 8.28
C ALA A 278 -4.32 26.38 6.97
N GLY A 279 -3.84 27.56 6.58
CA GLY A 279 -4.17 28.21 5.31
C GLY A 279 -5.42 29.08 5.37
N ARG A 280 -5.85 29.54 4.19
CA ARG A 280 -6.96 30.50 4.00
C ARG A 280 -8.26 30.06 4.69
N PHE A 281 -8.51 28.76 4.77
CA PHE A 281 -9.74 28.20 5.34
C PHE A 281 -9.55 27.56 6.72
N ALA A 282 -8.46 27.85 7.43
CA ALA A 282 -8.16 27.28 8.74
C ALA A 282 -9.32 27.40 9.75
N ALA A 283 -10.07 28.50 9.72
CA ALA A 283 -11.21 28.73 10.61
C ALA A 283 -12.38 27.73 10.40
N TRP A 284 -12.43 27.05 9.25
CA TRP A 284 -13.44 26.03 8.93
C TRP A 284 -12.89 24.60 9.07
N HIS A 285 -11.71 24.43 9.68
CA HIS A 285 -11.13 23.12 9.90
C HIS A 285 -12.01 22.25 10.81
N ASN A 286 -12.15 20.98 10.43
CA ASN A 286 -12.99 19.97 11.10
C ASN A 286 -14.50 20.24 11.06
N LEU A 287 -14.99 21.13 10.18
CA LEU A 287 -16.42 21.33 10.05
C LEU A 287 -17.11 20.19 9.30
N PRO A 288 -18.28 19.70 9.79
CA PRO A 288 -19.08 18.71 9.08
C PRO A 288 -19.57 19.23 7.74
N VAL A 289 -19.65 18.34 6.76
CA VAL A 289 -20.27 18.59 5.45
C VAL A 289 -21.30 17.49 5.22
N ALA A 290 -22.50 17.86 4.75
CA ALA A 290 -23.60 16.91 4.61
C ALA A 290 -23.30 15.80 3.56
N GLU A 291 -22.63 16.18 2.48
CA GLU A 291 -22.30 15.32 1.35
C GLU A 291 -21.01 15.80 0.68
N PRO A 292 -20.29 14.92 -0.03
CA PRO A 292 -18.99 15.26 -0.61
C PRO A 292 -19.14 15.99 -1.96
N ARG A 293 -19.92 17.09 -1.98
CA ARG A 293 -20.18 17.94 -3.14
C ARG A 293 -19.69 19.36 -2.91
N ALA A 294 -19.31 20.04 -4.00
CA ALA A 294 -18.79 21.40 -3.95
C ALA A 294 -19.81 22.39 -3.35
N GLU A 295 -21.09 22.26 -3.73
CA GLU A 295 -22.19 23.09 -3.24
C GLU A 295 -22.40 22.91 -1.73
N ALA A 296 -22.29 21.67 -1.25
CA ALA A 296 -22.43 21.37 0.17
C ALA A 296 -21.28 21.98 0.98
N LEU A 297 -20.05 21.95 0.46
CA LEU A 297 -18.91 22.59 1.10
C LEU A 297 -19.00 24.11 1.07
N LEU A 298 -19.42 24.72 -0.05
CA LEU A 298 -19.62 26.17 -0.14
C LEU A 298 -20.63 26.68 0.89
N ARG A 299 -21.71 25.93 1.13
CA ARG A 299 -22.69 26.26 2.18
C ARG A 299 -22.08 26.27 3.59
N VAL A 300 -21.03 25.50 3.83
CA VAL A 300 -20.28 25.50 5.10
C VAL A 300 -19.32 26.68 5.15
N LEU A 301 -18.56 26.92 4.08
CA LEU A 301 -17.56 28.00 4.01
C LEU A 301 -18.17 29.40 3.96
N ALA A 302 -19.41 29.55 3.48
CA ALA A 302 -20.12 30.83 3.42
C ALA A 302 -20.72 31.25 4.78
N ARG A 303 -20.68 30.40 5.81
CA ARG A 303 -21.22 30.73 7.14
C ARG A 303 -20.19 31.50 7.98
N PRO A 304 -20.64 32.44 8.83
CA PRO A 304 -19.81 32.99 9.89
C PRO A 304 -19.26 31.85 10.76
N VAL A 305 -17.96 31.91 11.10
CA VAL A 305 -17.24 30.84 11.83
C VAL A 305 -17.94 30.47 13.14
N GLU A 306 -18.54 31.44 13.82
CA GLU A 306 -19.27 31.28 15.09
C GLU A 306 -20.58 30.47 14.96
N ALA A 307 -21.21 30.46 13.78
CA ALA A 307 -22.46 29.72 13.53
C ALA A 307 -22.23 28.28 13.04
N ALA A 308 -21.01 27.94 12.61
CA ALA A 308 -20.71 26.65 12.00
C ALA A 308 -20.32 25.55 13.01
N ALA A 309 -19.91 25.92 14.23
CA ALA A 309 -19.55 24.99 15.30
C ALA A 309 -20.76 24.45 16.10
N ALA A 310 -21.97 24.97 15.86
CA ALA A 310 -23.18 24.70 16.64
C ALA A 310 -24.18 23.72 15.98
N GLY A 311 -23.77 22.98 14.94
CA GLY A 311 -24.65 22.09 14.16
C GLY A 311 -24.08 20.70 13.92
#